data_AF-A0A1I4X9A6-F1
#
_entry.id   AF-A0A1I4X9A6-F1
#
_cell.length_a   1.000
_cell.length_b   1.000
_cell.length_c   1.000
_cell.angle_alpha   90.00
_cell.angle_beta   90.00
_cell.angle_gamma   90.00
#
_symmetry.space_group_name_H-M   'P 1'
#
loop_
_entity.id
_entity.type
_entity.pdbx_description
1 polymer ?
#
loop_
_entity_poly.entity_id
_entity_poly.type
_entity_poly.pdbx_seq_one_letter_code
_entity_poly.pdbx_strand_id
1 'polypeptide(L)'
;MDSGFRFASILTSVVLAGVSALTLARANSSGGQQICDGRYALCSSAACSIDAKDPQHATCRCEGPLDGLNIGDSTCQSRAATLTSTFSVWDLTRTAKKAAKHSLACTGEDAGVWAFCLDAPCAVHADGSVTCHCTMSEASDYYTFTDACPADAKARHAACGRVWSAALQAELLSGYSQLWSFYADIPKLEYCPVR
;
A
#
# COMPACT_ATOMS: atom_id res chain seq x y z
N MET A 1 36.30 53.94 -65.67
CA MET A 1 35.38 54.53 -64.65
C MET A 1 34.28 53.51 -64.44
N ASP A 2 34.58 52.50 -63.64
CA ASP A 2 33.73 51.33 -63.40
C ASP A 2 32.68 51.64 -62.32
N SER A 3 31.42 51.44 -62.66
CA SER A 3 30.29 51.49 -61.72
C SER A 3 29.79 50.07 -61.49
N GLY A 4 30.24 49.46 -60.39
CA GLY A 4 29.86 48.12 -59.95
C GLY A 4 28.55 48.13 -59.15
N PHE A 5 27.54 47.46 -59.69
CA PHE A 5 26.27 47.09 -59.06
C PHE A 5 26.49 46.33 -57.73
N ARG A 6 25.78 46.72 -56.66
CA ARG A 6 25.67 45.93 -55.42
C ARG A 6 24.30 45.25 -55.37
N PHE A 7 24.29 43.93 -55.46
CA PHE A 7 23.12 43.08 -55.17
C PHE A 7 23.01 42.88 -53.66
N ALA A 8 21.87 43.26 -53.07
CA ALA A 8 21.50 42.92 -51.71
C ALA A 8 20.90 41.51 -51.68
N SER A 9 21.60 40.56 -51.07
CA SER A 9 21.07 39.23 -50.77
C SER A 9 20.23 39.27 -49.50
N ILE A 10 18.94 38.95 -49.63
CA ILE A 10 17.99 38.81 -48.53
C ILE A 10 18.21 37.41 -47.92
N LEU A 11 18.66 37.38 -46.66
CA LEU A 11 18.82 36.17 -45.85
C LEU A 11 17.45 35.70 -45.35
N THR A 12 16.91 34.66 -45.99
CA THR A 12 15.70 33.96 -45.55
C THR A 12 16.03 33.10 -44.33
N SER A 13 15.57 33.50 -43.15
CA SER A 13 15.68 32.71 -41.92
C SER A 13 14.66 31.56 -41.96
N VAL A 14 15.14 30.33 -42.13
CA VAL A 14 14.33 29.11 -41.99
C VAL A 14 14.20 28.81 -40.49
N VAL A 15 13.01 29.03 -39.93
CA VAL A 15 12.67 28.60 -38.58
C VAL A 15 12.33 27.10 -38.64
N LEU A 16 13.26 26.24 -38.23
CA LEU A 16 12.96 24.84 -37.94
C LEU A 16 12.09 24.79 -36.67
N ALA A 17 10.79 24.55 -36.84
CA ALA A 17 9.91 24.14 -35.75
C ALA A 17 10.33 22.75 -35.28
N GLY A 18 11.12 22.69 -34.20
CA GLY A 18 11.44 21.45 -33.51
C GLY A 18 10.17 20.86 -32.90
N VAL A 19 9.63 19.83 -33.56
CA VAL A 19 8.59 18.96 -32.99
C VAL A 19 9.24 18.20 -31.85
N SER A 20 9.13 18.73 -30.63
CA SER A 20 9.48 17.99 -29.42
C SER A 20 8.43 16.89 -29.27
N ALA A 21 8.79 15.68 -29.67
CA ALA A 21 8.04 14.50 -29.29
C ALA A 21 8.07 14.41 -27.76
N LEU A 22 6.97 14.83 -27.13
CA LEU A 22 6.68 14.52 -25.74
C LEU A 22 6.52 13.00 -25.65
N THR A 23 7.63 12.31 -25.39
CA THR A 23 7.60 10.97 -24.83
C THR A 23 6.96 11.09 -23.45
N LEU A 24 5.64 10.94 -23.39
CA LEU A 24 4.96 10.55 -22.16
C LEU A 24 5.64 9.27 -21.70
N ALA A 25 6.47 9.39 -20.66
CA ALA A 25 6.93 8.24 -19.91
C ALA A 25 5.68 7.51 -19.43
N ARG A 26 5.38 6.36 -20.02
CA ARG A 26 4.43 5.42 -19.45
C ARG A 26 5.03 4.94 -18.14
N ALA A 27 4.52 5.43 -17.02
CA ALA A 27 4.70 4.80 -15.74
C ALA A 27 4.02 3.42 -15.81
N ASN A 28 4.79 2.38 -16.06
CA ASN A 28 4.35 1.00 -15.87
C ASN A 28 4.38 0.71 -14.37
N SER A 29 3.29 0.98 -13.66
CA SER A 29 3.07 0.46 -12.32
C SER A 29 2.65 -1.01 -12.42
N SER A 30 3.63 -1.91 -12.45
CA SER A 30 3.44 -3.24 -11.89
C SER A 30 4.22 -3.31 -10.58
N GLY A 31 3.69 -2.62 -9.57
CA GLY A 31 4.07 -2.74 -8.15
C GLY A 31 5.19 -1.82 -7.66
N GLY A 32 5.08 -0.50 -7.85
CA GLY A 32 6.06 0.53 -7.42
C GLY A 32 6.29 0.69 -5.90
N GLN A 33 6.15 -0.39 -5.14
CA GLN A 33 6.42 -0.48 -3.71
C GLN A 33 7.93 -0.59 -3.48
N GLN A 34 8.40 -0.01 -2.38
CA GLN A 34 9.79 0.00 -1.95
C GLN A 34 9.94 -0.79 -0.66
N ILE A 35 11.02 -1.56 -0.56
CA ILE A 35 11.42 -2.25 0.66
C ILE A 35 12.39 -1.36 1.43
N CYS A 36 12.11 -1.14 2.71
CA CYS A 36 12.95 -0.37 3.61
C CYS A 36 13.22 -1.16 4.88
N ASP A 37 14.38 -0.93 5.48
CA ASP A 37 14.67 -1.38 6.85
C ASP A 37 14.49 -0.18 7.80
N GLY A 38 13.63 -0.33 8.80
CA GLY A 38 13.36 0.74 9.75
C GLY A 38 12.10 0.52 10.57
N ARG A 39 11.64 1.60 11.21
CA ARG A 39 10.45 1.57 12.07
C ARG A 39 9.16 1.56 11.27
N TYR A 40 8.18 0.78 11.70
CA TYR A 40 6.88 0.71 11.05
C TYR A 40 5.73 0.26 11.99
N ALA A 41 4.50 0.39 11.52
CA ALA A 41 3.31 -0.21 12.13
C ALA A 41 2.71 -1.24 11.18
N LEU A 42 2.14 -2.33 11.73
CA LEU A 42 1.51 -3.40 10.96
C LEU A 42 0.00 -3.39 11.20
N CYS A 43 -0.75 -2.93 10.20
CA CYS A 43 -2.21 -2.83 10.26
C CYS A 43 -2.94 -3.97 9.55
N SER A 44 -2.27 -4.92 8.92
CA SER A 44 -2.87 -5.91 8.00
C SER A 44 -4.01 -6.78 8.56
N SER A 45 -4.17 -6.84 9.89
CA SER A 45 -5.29 -7.50 10.59
C SER A 45 -6.03 -6.58 11.56
N ALA A 46 -5.89 -5.27 11.41
CA ALA A 46 -6.45 -4.28 12.33
C ALA A 46 -7.93 -4.06 12.05
N ALA A 47 -8.76 -4.21 13.07
CA ALA A 47 -10.11 -3.69 13.03
C ALA A 47 -10.07 -2.16 13.16
N CYS A 48 -10.93 -1.49 12.41
CA CYS A 48 -10.96 -0.04 12.31
C CYS A 48 -12.32 0.52 12.72
N SER A 49 -12.33 1.78 13.10
CA SER A 49 -13.55 2.56 13.36
C SER A 49 -13.55 3.76 12.44
N ILE A 50 -14.64 3.95 11.69
CA ILE A 50 -14.84 5.12 10.82
C ILE A 50 -14.82 6.37 11.71
N ASP A 51 -14.11 7.41 11.29
CA ASP A 51 -14.12 8.68 12.01
C ASP A 51 -15.49 9.36 11.85
N ALA A 52 -16.15 9.63 12.98
CA ALA A 52 -17.47 10.25 12.99
C ALA A 52 -17.46 11.69 12.42
N LYS A 53 -16.31 12.37 12.45
CA LYS A 53 -16.14 13.72 11.91
C LYS A 53 -15.69 13.71 10.45
N ASP A 54 -15.06 12.62 10.01
CA ASP A 54 -14.60 12.45 8.65
C ASP A 54 -14.80 11.00 8.16
N PRO A 55 -15.98 10.71 7.57
CA PRO A 55 -16.31 9.37 7.09
C PRO A 55 -15.41 8.85 5.95
N GLN A 56 -14.54 9.70 5.38
CA GLN A 56 -13.54 9.28 4.39
C GLN A 56 -12.32 8.62 5.04
N HIS A 57 -12.25 8.61 6.37
CA HIS A 57 -11.15 8.03 7.09
C HIS A 57 -11.62 7.10 8.21
N ALA A 58 -10.74 6.17 8.58
CA ALA A 58 -10.91 5.31 9.74
C ALA A 58 -9.64 5.30 10.59
N THR A 59 -9.85 5.11 11.88
CA THR A 59 -8.76 4.87 12.84
C THR A 59 -8.65 3.38 13.09
N CYS A 60 -7.48 2.81 12.81
CA CYS A 60 -7.19 1.40 13.00
C CYS A 60 -6.15 1.23 14.12
N ARG A 61 -6.38 0.27 15.03
CA ARG A 61 -5.39 -0.06 16.08
C ARG A 61 -4.44 -1.13 15.54
N CYS A 62 -3.18 -0.76 15.38
CA CYS A 62 -2.19 -1.58 14.67
C CYS A 62 -1.13 -2.14 15.62
N GLU A 63 -0.39 -3.16 15.15
CA GLU A 63 0.77 -3.66 15.87
C GLU A 63 1.97 -2.73 15.66
N GLY A 64 2.71 -2.44 16.72
CA GLY A 64 3.94 -1.65 16.66
C GLY A 64 4.09 -0.65 17.79
N PRO A 65 5.07 0.26 17.71
CA PRO A 65 6.05 0.35 16.63
C PRO A 65 6.94 -0.91 16.57
N LEU A 66 7.18 -1.40 15.35
CA LEU A 66 8.08 -2.51 15.06
C LEU A 66 9.33 -1.98 14.34
N ASP A 67 10.36 -2.81 14.26
CA ASP A 67 11.59 -2.55 13.51
C ASP A 67 11.84 -3.67 12.50
N GLY A 68 12.41 -3.33 11.35
CA GLY A 68 12.87 -4.29 10.35
C GLY A 68 12.40 -4.02 8.92
N LEU A 69 12.52 -5.04 8.08
CA LEU A 69 12.11 -4.98 6.68
C LEU A 69 10.59 -4.78 6.53
N ASN A 70 10.21 -3.77 5.77
CA ASN A 70 8.83 -3.41 5.52
C ASN A 70 8.61 -2.79 4.13
N ILE A 71 7.40 -2.97 3.59
CA ILE A 71 7.00 -2.59 2.23
C ILE A 71 5.91 -1.52 2.26
N GLY A 72 6.09 -0.49 1.46
CA GLY A 72 5.10 0.55 1.16
C GLY A 72 5.42 1.23 -0.16
N ASP A 73 4.50 2.03 -0.70
CA ASP A 73 4.71 2.87 -1.88
C ASP A 73 5.59 4.10 -1.56
N SER A 74 5.62 4.52 -0.30
CA SER A 74 6.44 5.65 0.14
C SER A 74 7.94 5.34 0.20
N THR A 75 8.77 6.38 0.01
CA THR A 75 10.23 6.26 0.05
C THR A 75 10.74 5.94 1.45
N CYS A 76 11.90 5.28 1.56
CA CYS A 76 12.53 5.02 2.87
C CYS A 76 12.80 6.30 3.66
N GLN A 77 13.16 7.40 2.98
CA GLN A 77 13.39 8.69 3.64
C GLN A 77 12.10 9.25 4.25
N SER A 78 10.96 9.11 3.57
CA SER A 78 9.65 9.52 4.10
C SER A 78 9.28 8.71 5.34
N ARG A 79 9.45 7.38 5.29
CA ARG A 79 9.16 6.48 6.42
C ARG A 79 10.11 6.63 7.61
N ALA A 80 11.33 7.08 7.39
CA ALA A 80 12.26 7.39 8.47
C ALA A 80 11.83 8.62 9.29
N ALA A 81 11.07 9.55 8.69
CA ALA A 81 10.63 10.77 9.36
C ALA A 81 9.38 10.58 10.24
N THR A 82 8.49 9.67 9.85
CA THR A 82 7.19 9.47 10.50
C THR A 82 6.87 7.98 10.54
N LEU A 83 6.30 7.51 11.66
CA LEU A 83 5.81 6.14 11.74
C LEU A 83 4.64 5.96 10.77
N THR A 84 4.78 5.04 9.82
CA THR A 84 3.73 4.70 8.86
C THR A 84 3.34 3.24 8.96
N SER A 85 2.11 2.96 8.56
CA SER A 85 1.62 1.60 8.38
C SER A 85 2.18 1.03 7.09
N THR A 86 2.71 -0.18 7.16
CA THR A 86 3.35 -0.85 6.03
C THR A 86 2.98 -2.33 6.03
N PHE A 87 3.29 -3.01 4.93
CA PHE A 87 3.19 -4.45 4.85
C PHE A 87 4.51 -5.10 5.29
N SER A 88 4.43 -6.10 6.16
CA SER A 88 5.55 -6.99 6.45
C SER A 88 5.02 -8.40 6.71
N VAL A 89 5.74 -9.41 6.23
CA VAL A 89 5.45 -10.83 6.54
C VAL A 89 6.18 -11.30 7.79
N TRP A 90 7.04 -10.48 8.40
CA TRP A 90 7.90 -10.93 9.48
C TRP A 90 8.06 -9.90 10.60
N ASP A 91 7.69 -10.32 11.82
CA ASP A 91 8.05 -9.64 13.05
C ASP A 91 9.48 -10.09 13.44
N LEU A 92 10.51 -9.36 12.97
CA LEU A 92 11.93 -9.71 13.19
C LEU A 92 12.34 -9.66 14.67
N THR A 93 11.49 -9.07 15.52
CA THR A 93 11.70 -8.98 16.97
C THR A 93 11.14 -10.18 17.73
N ARG A 94 10.30 -10.99 17.08
CA ARG A 94 9.66 -12.16 17.69
C ARG A 94 10.41 -13.44 17.45
N THR A 95 11.27 -13.78 18.40
CA THR A 95 11.76 -15.16 18.62
C THR A 95 10.65 -16.18 18.90
N ALA A 96 9.41 -15.74 19.15
CA ALA A 96 8.26 -16.62 19.31
C ALA A 96 7.49 -16.74 17.99
N LYS A 97 7.42 -17.97 17.45
CA LYS A 97 6.58 -18.37 16.32
C LYS A 97 5.12 -17.97 16.59
N LYS A 98 4.71 -16.75 16.23
CA LYS A 98 3.28 -16.43 16.11
C LYS A 98 2.72 -17.33 15.03
N ALA A 99 1.51 -17.85 15.24
CA ALA A 99 0.80 -18.57 14.19
C ALA A 99 0.74 -17.68 12.93
N ALA A 100 0.93 -18.29 11.75
CA ALA A 100 0.71 -17.57 10.50
C ALA A 100 -0.72 -17.06 10.50
N LYS A 101 -0.92 -15.77 10.17
CA LYS A 101 -2.27 -15.24 10.01
C LYS A 101 -2.88 -15.83 8.74
N HIS A 102 -4.18 -16.08 8.78
CA HIS A 102 -4.93 -16.52 7.62
C HIS A 102 -5.50 -15.32 6.86
N SER A 103 -5.34 -15.33 5.55
CA SER A 103 -6.00 -14.40 4.63
C SER A 103 -7.50 -14.72 4.59
N LEU A 104 -8.31 -13.75 5.03
CA LEU A 104 -9.76 -13.76 4.90
C LEU A 104 -10.14 -12.93 3.67
N ALA A 105 -10.80 -13.57 2.72
CA ALA A 105 -11.42 -12.90 1.58
C ALA A 105 -12.86 -12.51 1.93
N CYS A 106 -13.20 -11.23 1.76
CA CYS A 106 -14.55 -10.70 1.89
C CYS A 106 -14.99 -10.24 0.50
N THR A 107 -15.80 -11.06 -0.15
CA THR A 107 -16.13 -10.93 -1.58
C THR A 107 -17.62 -11.09 -1.84
N GLY A 108 -18.12 -10.55 -2.94
CA GLY A 108 -19.52 -10.72 -3.35
C GLY A 108 -20.49 -10.14 -2.32
N GLU A 109 -21.39 -10.95 -1.76
CA GLU A 109 -22.37 -10.49 -0.75
C GLU A 109 -21.75 -10.16 0.61
N ASP A 110 -20.54 -10.68 0.89
CA ASP A 110 -19.77 -10.38 2.08
C ASP A 110 -18.85 -9.15 1.89
N ALA A 111 -18.77 -8.61 0.67
CA ALA A 111 -17.99 -7.41 0.41
C ALA A 111 -18.63 -6.18 1.05
N GLY A 112 -17.78 -5.28 1.56
CA GLY A 112 -18.19 -4.09 2.27
C GLY A 112 -17.14 -3.01 2.19
N VAL A 113 -17.39 -1.88 2.86
CA VAL A 113 -16.36 -0.83 2.99
C VAL A 113 -15.21 -1.33 3.85
N TRP A 114 -14.01 -0.89 3.52
CA TRP A 114 -12.77 -1.28 4.20
C TRP A 114 -11.81 -0.10 4.26
N ALA A 115 -10.75 -0.20 5.06
CA ALA A 115 -9.76 0.86 5.24
C ALA A 115 -8.45 0.49 4.53
N PHE A 116 -7.94 1.37 3.69
CA PHE A 116 -6.63 1.25 3.06
C PHE A 116 -5.57 1.92 3.94
N CYS A 117 -4.76 1.10 4.62
CA CYS A 117 -3.77 1.57 5.57
C CYS A 117 -2.32 1.56 5.06
N LEU A 118 -2.05 1.14 3.82
CA LEU A 118 -0.67 1.17 3.32
C LEU A 118 -0.19 2.64 3.25
N ASP A 119 0.98 2.91 3.84
CA ASP A 119 1.57 4.24 4.02
C ASP A 119 0.76 5.26 4.83
N ALA A 120 -0.30 4.80 5.52
CA ALA A 120 -1.06 5.65 6.41
C ALA A 120 -0.19 6.15 7.57
N PRO A 121 -0.28 7.44 7.97
CA PRO A 121 0.44 7.96 9.12
C PRO A 121 -0.09 7.35 10.42
N CYS A 122 0.82 7.08 11.35
CA CYS A 122 0.51 6.47 12.64
C CYS A 122 1.02 7.31 13.81
N ALA A 123 0.29 7.25 14.91
CA ALA A 123 0.66 7.86 16.18
C ALA A 123 0.88 6.76 17.24
N VAL A 124 1.89 6.97 18.08
CA VAL A 124 2.10 6.19 19.30
C VAL A 124 1.51 6.98 20.46
N HIS A 125 0.61 6.35 21.21
CA HIS A 125 -0.04 6.94 22.38
C HIS A 125 0.78 6.72 23.65
N ALA A 126 0.45 7.45 24.71
CA ALA A 126 1.15 7.36 26.00
C ALA A 126 1.08 5.96 26.64
N ASP A 127 0.06 5.17 26.32
CA ASP A 127 -0.10 3.78 26.76
C ASP A 127 0.67 2.77 25.89
N GLY A 128 1.43 3.26 24.90
CA GLY A 128 2.17 2.46 23.93
C GLY A 128 1.31 1.89 22.80
N SER A 129 0.00 2.16 22.77
CA SER A 129 -0.84 1.74 21.64
C SER A 129 -0.51 2.53 20.38
N VAL A 130 -0.63 1.88 19.22
CA VAL A 130 -0.44 2.51 17.92
C VAL A 130 -1.76 2.57 17.18
N THR A 131 -2.09 3.77 16.70
CA THR A 131 -3.24 3.98 15.80
C THR A 131 -2.77 4.62 14.51
N CYS A 132 -3.30 4.14 13.40
CA CYS A 132 -3.06 4.71 12.09
C CYS A 132 -4.35 5.29 11.53
N HIS A 133 -4.23 6.39 10.79
CA HIS A 133 -5.35 7.08 10.16
C HIS A 133 -5.40 6.71 8.68
N CYS A 134 -6.34 5.86 8.31
CA CYS A 134 -6.39 5.19 7.03
C CYS A 134 -7.54 5.74 6.18
N THR A 135 -7.35 5.78 4.87
CA THR A 135 -8.39 6.20 3.93
C THR A 135 -9.44 5.09 3.82
N MET A 136 -10.71 5.46 3.80
CA MET A 136 -11.81 4.53 3.52
C MET A 136 -11.88 4.23 2.02
N SER A 137 -12.03 2.95 1.70
CA SER A 137 -12.33 2.47 0.36
C SER A 137 -13.82 2.17 0.22
N GLU A 138 -14.34 2.40 -0.98
CA GLU A 138 -15.69 2.02 -1.34
C GLU A 138 -15.90 0.51 -1.19
N ALA A 139 -17.18 0.12 -1.03
CA ALA A 139 -17.54 -1.28 -0.91
C ALA A 139 -17.09 -2.08 -2.14
N SER A 140 -16.21 -3.05 -1.90
CA SER A 140 -15.57 -3.85 -2.94
C SER A 140 -14.99 -5.13 -2.34
N ASP A 141 -14.59 -6.06 -3.20
CA ASP A 141 -13.89 -7.26 -2.76
C ASP A 141 -12.54 -6.89 -2.12
N TYR A 142 -12.29 -7.38 -0.91
CA TYR A 142 -11.08 -7.08 -0.16
C TYR A 142 -10.54 -8.30 0.59
N TYR A 143 -9.26 -8.20 0.96
CA TYR A 143 -8.54 -9.22 1.70
C TYR A 143 -7.93 -8.62 2.96
N THR A 144 -8.17 -9.26 4.10
CA THR A 144 -7.57 -8.91 5.39
C THR A 144 -6.97 -10.15 6.03
N PHE A 145 -6.29 -10.00 7.17
CA PHE A 145 -5.71 -11.10 7.90
C PHE A 145 -6.43 -11.34 9.23
N THR A 146 -6.55 -12.61 9.60
CA THR A 146 -7.19 -13.05 10.86
C THR A 146 -6.35 -14.12 11.54
N ASP A 147 -6.43 -14.20 12.87
CA ASP A 147 -5.73 -15.24 13.63
C ASP A 147 -6.37 -16.63 13.48
N ALA A 148 -7.66 -16.68 13.12
CA ALA A 148 -8.39 -17.91 12.89
C ALA A 148 -9.46 -17.69 11.82
N CYS A 149 -9.59 -18.67 10.93
CA CYS A 149 -10.63 -18.63 9.91
C CYS A 149 -12.03 -18.74 10.51
N PRO A 150 -13.02 -17.99 9.98
CA PRO A 150 -14.41 -18.18 10.36
C PRO A 150 -14.86 -19.63 10.17
N ALA A 151 -15.58 -20.18 11.16
CA ALA A 151 -15.98 -21.58 11.17
C ALA A 151 -17.05 -21.92 10.11
N ASP A 152 -17.86 -20.94 9.73
CA ASP A 152 -18.97 -21.06 8.79
C ASP A 152 -19.28 -19.73 8.08
N ALA A 153 -20.24 -19.76 7.15
CA ALA A 153 -20.66 -18.59 6.38
C ALA A 153 -21.22 -17.45 7.23
N LYS A 154 -21.93 -17.75 8.34
CA LYS A 154 -22.47 -16.73 9.24
C LYS A 154 -21.36 -16.00 9.98
N ALA A 155 -20.37 -16.74 10.47
CA ALA A 155 -19.19 -16.18 11.10
C ALA A 155 -18.36 -15.35 10.11
N ARG A 156 -18.26 -15.79 8.85
CA ARG A 156 -17.61 -15.03 7.77
C ARG A 156 -18.34 -13.72 7.51
N HIS A 157 -19.66 -13.76 7.30
CA HIS A 157 -20.47 -12.58 7.08
C HIS A 157 -20.32 -11.56 8.23
N ALA A 158 -20.36 -12.03 9.48
CA ALA A 158 -20.15 -11.18 10.65
C ALA A 158 -18.72 -10.59 10.72
N ALA A 159 -17.71 -11.36 10.31
CA ALA A 159 -16.34 -10.87 10.24
C ALA A 159 -16.20 -9.80 9.14
N CYS A 160 -16.70 -10.06 7.94
CA CYS A 160 -16.63 -9.16 6.79
C CYS A 160 -17.54 -7.93 6.91
N GLY A 161 -18.56 -7.97 7.76
CA GLY A 161 -19.39 -6.80 8.09
C GLY A 161 -18.71 -5.75 8.96
N ARG A 162 -17.47 -5.98 9.40
CA ARG A 162 -16.65 -5.01 10.15
C ARG A 162 -15.73 -4.26 9.18
N VAL A 163 -15.34 -3.04 9.55
CA VAL A 163 -14.30 -2.32 8.82
C VAL A 163 -12.93 -2.84 9.25
N TRP A 164 -12.20 -3.38 8.29
CA TRP A 164 -10.84 -3.86 8.47
C TRP A 164 -9.86 -3.01 7.68
N SER A 165 -8.63 -2.92 8.18
CA SER A 165 -7.50 -2.63 7.30
C SER A 165 -7.35 -3.81 6.34
N ALA A 166 -7.41 -3.52 5.05
CA ALA A 166 -7.41 -4.53 4.01
C ALA A 166 -6.63 -4.06 2.78
N ALA A 167 -6.61 -4.91 1.76
CA ALA A 167 -6.05 -4.62 0.45
C ALA A 167 -6.86 -5.34 -0.63
N LEU A 168 -6.77 -4.85 -1.86
CA LEU A 168 -7.22 -5.59 -3.02
C LEU A 168 -6.35 -6.83 -3.23
N GLN A 169 -6.88 -7.84 -3.94
CA GLN A 169 -6.14 -9.08 -4.20
C GLN A 169 -4.79 -8.82 -4.88
N ALA A 170 -4.77 -7.92 -5.87
CA ALA A 170 -3.56 -7.58 -6.60
C ALA A 170 -2.49 -6.95 -5.69
N GLU A 171 -2.89 -6.10 -4.76
CA GLU A 171 -2.01 -5.43 -3.79
C GLU A 171 -1.45 -6.42 -2.77
N LEU A 172 -2.30 -7.32 -2.26
CA LEU A 172 -1.89 -8.41 -1.36
C LEU A 172 -0.83 -9.30 -2.02
N LEU A 173 -1.09 -9.73 -3.26
CA LEU A 173 -0.16 -10.58 -4.01
C LEU A 173 1.13 -9.83 -4.38
N SER A 174 1.03 -8.55 -4.73
CA SER A 174 2.18 -7.69 -5.00
C SER A 174 3.10 -7.58 -3.79
N GLY A 175 2.54 -7.19 -2.63
CA GLY A 175 3.33 -7.03 -1.40
C GLY A 175 3.95 -8.36 -0.94
N TYR A 176 3.19 -9.45 -1.05
CA TYR A 176 3.69 -10.77 -0.66
C TYR A 176 4.81 -11.27 -1.59
N SER A 177 4.69 -11.08 -2.92
CA SER A 177 5.69 -11.54 -3.89
C SER A 177 7.02 -10.80 -3.84
N GLN A 178 7.00 -9.50 -3.52
CA GLN A 178 8.23 -8.70 -3.40
C GLN A 178 9.11 -9.12 -2.22
N LEU A 179 8.52 -9.67 -1.16
CA LEU A 179 9.26 -10.16 -0.01
C LEU A 179 9.92 -11.53 -0.25
N TRP A 180 9.58 -12.24 -1.33
CA TRP A 180 10.07 -13.60 -1.57
C TRP A 180 11.59 -13.70 -1.63
N SER A 181 12.26 -12.69 -2.17
CA SER A 181 13.72 -12.70 -2.30
C SER A 181 14.46 -12.46 -0.98
N PHE A 182 13.76 -12.07 0.08
CA PHE A 182 14.36 -11.64 1.35
C PHE A 182 14.20 -12.65 2.48
N TYR A 183 13.33 -13.65 2.33
CA TYR A 183 13.10 -14.69 3.34
C TYR A 183 13.47 -16.06 2.81
N ALA A 184 14.36 -16.76 3.54
CA ALA A 184 14.78 -18.12 3.20
C ALA A 184 13.62 -19.13 3.31
N ASP A 185 12.71 -18.92 4.26
CA ASP A 185 11.52 -19.73 4.52
C ASP A 185 10.29 -18.83 4.59
N ILE A 186 9.62 -18.61 3.46
CA ILE A 186 8.43 -17.76 3.41
C ILE A 186 7.27 -18.53 4.04
N PRO A 187 6.63 -18.03 5.10
CA PRO A 187 5.43 -18.66 5.64
C PRO A 187 4.35 -18.62 4.56
N LYS A 188 3.88 -19.78 4.10
CA LYS A 188 2.82 -19.86 3.07
C LYS A 188 1.63 -19.00 3.50
N LEU A 189 1.18 -18.13 2.60
CA LEU A 189 -0.09 -17.43 2.78
C LEU A 189 -1.21 -18.46 2.84
N GLU A 190 -1.76 -18.65 4.04
CA GLU A 190 -2.89 -19.54 4.26
C GLU A 190 -4.18 -18.78 4.01
N TYR A 191 -5.07 -19.34 3.19
CA TYR A 191 -6.36 -18.73 2.89
C TYR A 191 -7.47 -19.40 3.69
N CYS A 192 -8.40 -18.60 4.18
CA CYS A 192 -9.60 -19.14 4.79
C CYS A 192 -10.50 -19.83 3.75
N PRO A 193 -11.15 -20.95 4.13
CA PRO A 193 -12.04 -21.65 3.22
C PRO A 193 -13.21 -20.77 2.76
N VAL A 194 -13.41 -20.70 1.45
CA VAL A 194 -14.61 -20.12 0.84
C VAL A 194 -15.68 -21.22 0.82
N ARG A 195 -16.43 -21.37 1.91
CA ARG A 195 -17.53 -22.34 2.02
C ARG A 195 -18.90 -21.71 1.81
#